data_AF-A0A970UB61-F1
#
_entry.id   AF-A0A970UB61-F1
#
_cell.length_a   1.000
_cell.length_b   1.000
_cell.length_c   1.000
_cell.angle_alpha   90.00
_cell.angle_beta   90.00
_cell.angle_gamma   90.00
#
_symmetry.space_group_name_H-M   'P 1'
#
loop_
_entity.id
_entity.type
_entity.pdbx_description
1 polymer ?
#
loop_
_entity_poly.entity_id
_entity_poly.type
_entity_poly.pdbx_seq_one_letter_code
_entity_poly.pdbx_strand_id
1 'polypeptide(L)'
;MAQLKAFKGLRPPKEIAAQLASRPYDVLNSEEAREEARGNEYSLLHIIKPEIDLPADTNLYAQEVYDKARENFKAFQGKGWLVPDKEDYLYIYAQTMNGKTQYGLVGCAAVEDYMNNRIKKHELTRKAKEEDRMKHVRITNANMEPVFFTYPANDRIDEIVARWVREHDAEYDFTADDGFGHHFWVVNDEKVIDELITLFAAIPATYVADGHHRTAAAALVGNEKKLNNPNHTGKEEYNYFLAVHFPDNQLTIID
;
A
#
# COMPACT_ATOMS: atom_id res chain seq x y z
N MET A 1 1.52 3.58 -21.18
CA MET A 1 0.94 2.41 -20.50
C MET A 1 1.25 2.49 -19.02
N ALA A 2 0.48 1.81 -18.20
CA ALA A 2 0.69 1.76 -16.76
C ALA A 2 1.97 0.97 -16.44
N GLN A 3 2.73 1.45 -15.47
CA GLN A 3 3.96 0.84 -15.00
C GLN A 3 3.70 0.12 -13.69
N LEU A 4 4.19 -1.12 -13.61
CA LEU A 4 4.28 -1.91 -12.40
C LEU A 4 5.76 -2.20 -12.14
N LYS A 5 6.24 -1.92 -10.94
CA LYS A 5 7.63 -2.16 -10.53
C LYS A 5 7.67 -3.10 -9.32
N ALA A 6 8.49 -4.15 -9.42
CA ALA A 6 8.87 -4.96 -8.26
C ALA A 6 9.70 -4.14 -7.26
N PHE A 7 9.62 -4.50 -5.98
CA PHE A 7 10.30 -3.76 -4.92
C PHE A 7 10.59 -4.64 -3.71
N LYS A 8 11.57 -4.23 -2.90
CA LYS A 8 11.84 -4.84 -1.59
C LYS A 8 10.73 -4.47 -0.62
N GLY A 9 9.83 -5.41 -0.36
CA GLY A 9 8.74 -5.26 0.58
C GLY A 9 9.27 -5.05 1.98
N LEU A 10 8.67 -4.14 2.73
CA LEU A 10 8.93 -3.98 4.16
C LEU A 10 7.78 -4.64 4.90
N ARG A 11 7.97 -5.90 5.31
CA ARG A 11 6.87 -6.78 5.75
C ARG A 11 7.11 -7.36 7.16
N PRO A 12 6.05 -7.75 7.89
CA PRO A 12 6.20 -8.40 9.18
C PRO A 12 6.64 -9.87 9.10
N PRO A 13 7.28 -10.41 10.17
CA PRO A 13 7.29 -11.84 10.42
C PRO A 13 5.87 -12.42 10.41
N LYS A 14 5.71 -13.64 9.91
CA LYS A 14 4.41 -14.31 9.74
C LYS A 14 3.61 -14.38 11.05
N GLU A 15 4.29 -14.56 12.18
CA GLU A 15 3.69 -14.74 13.50
C GLU A 15 2.95 -13.51 14.01
N ILE A 16 3.31 -12.31 13.53
CA ILE A 16 2.69 -11.05 13.96
C ILE A 16 1.87 -10.38 12.85
N ALA A 17 1.82 -10.96 11.65
CA ALA A 17 1.18 -10.33 10.49
C ALA A 17 -0.29 -9.92 10.74
N ALA A 18 -1.06 -10.81 11.39
CA ALA A 18 -2.45 -10.53 11.76
C ALA A 18 -2.59 -9.43 12.82
N GLN A 19 -1.64 -9.32 13.74
CA GLN A 19 -1.64 -8.29 14.80
C GLN A 19 -1.16 -6.94 14.28
N LEU A 20 -0.25 -6.93 13.29
CA LEU A 20 0.24 -5.71 12.68
C LEU A 20 -0.78 -5.10 11.71
N ALA A 21 -1.53 -5.93 10.97
CA ALA A 21 -2.57 -5.48 10.07
C ALA A 21 -3.60 -4.59 10.80
N SER A 22 -4.02 -3.52 10.14
CA SER A 22 -5.02 -2.59 10.69
C SER A 22 -5.94 -2.07 9.59
N ARG A 23 -7.05 -1.46 10.01
CA ARG A 23 -7.88 -0.66 9.10
C ARG A 23 -7.12 0.57 8.57
N PRO A 24 -7.54 1.14 7.43
CA PRO A 24 -6.97 2.37 6.90
C PRO A 24 -7.14 3.58 7.82
N TYR A 25 -6.22 4.54 7.72
CA TYR A 25 -6.16 5.71 8.61
C TYR A 25 -7.44 6.59 8.61
N ASP A 26 -8.22 6.55 7.53
CA ASP A 26 -9.41 7.37 7.30
C ASP A 26 -10.74 6.66 7.62
N VAL A 27 -10.69 5.41 8.08
CA VAL A 27 -11.86 4.66 8.56
C VAL A 27 -12.15 4.93 10.04
N LEU A 28 -11.11 5.15 10.85
CA LEU A 28 -11.22 5.30 12.30
C LEU A 28 -10.93 6.74 12.76
N ASN A 29 -11.75 7.23 13.69
CA ASN A 29 -11.38 8.39 14.48
C ASN A 29 -10.31 8.02 15.54
N SER A 30 -9.74 9.02 16.23
CA SER A 30 -8.62 8.77 17.16
C SER A 30 -9.02 8.03 18.44
N GLU A 31 -10.28 8.09 18.87
CA GLU A 31 -10.77 7.30 20.01
C GLU A 31 -10.95 5.83 19.61
N GLU A 32 -11.59 5.59 18.46
CA GLU A 32 -11.75 4.24 17.89
C GLU A 32 -10.40 3.57 17.63
N ALA A 33 -9.44 4.31 17.08
CA ALA A 33 -8.09 3.79 16.83
C ALA A 33 -7.31 3.47 18.12
N ARG A 34 -7.53 4.23 19.21
CA ARG A 34 -6.95 3.91 20.53
C ARG A 34 -7.52 2.62 21.08
N GLU A 35 -8.83 2.42 20.95
CA GLU A 35 -9.47 1.19 21.41
C GLU A 35 -9.05 -0.02 20.57
N GLU A 36 -8.98 0.12 19.24
CA GLU A 36 -8.57 -0.97 18.33
C GLU A 36 -7.10 -1.37 18.54
N ALA A 37 -6.21 -0.42 18.83
CA ALA A 37 -4.81 -0.71 19.14
C ALA A 37 -4.56 -1.11 20.61
N ARG A 38 -5.59 -1.09 21.48
CA ARG A 38 -5.42 -1.24 22.92
C ARG A 38 -4.84 -2.62 23.27
N GLY A 39 -3.63 -2.62 23.84
CA GLY A 39 -2.94 -3.84 24.23
C GLY A 39 -2.25 -4.58 23.08
N ASN A 40 -2.24 -4.03 21.87
CA ASN A 40 -1.57 -4.57 20.71
C ASN A 40 -0.47 -3.62 20.23
N GLU A 41 0.76 -3.80 20.72
CA GLU A 41 1.90 -2.95 20.35
C GLU A 41 2.33 -3.09 18.87
N TYR A 42 1.89 -4.14 18.17
CA TYR A 42 2.26 -4.39 16.78
C TYR A 42 1.43 -3.60 15.78
N SER A 43 0.27 -3.08 16.18
CA SER A 43 -0.71 -2.47 15.27
C SER A 43 -0.08 -1.36 14.42
N LEU A 44 -0.30 -1.42 13.10
CA LEU A 44 0.16 -0.38 12.18
C LEU A 44 -0.49 0.99 12.48
N LEU A 45 -1.59 1.03 13.25
CA LEU A 45 -2.21 2.27 13.74
C LEU A 45 -1.23 3.16 14.50
N HIS A 46 -0.25 2.60 15.21
CA HIS A 46 0.81 3.38 15.87
C HIS A 46 1.62 4.22 14.86
N ILE A 47 1.66 3.84 13.58
CA ILE A 47 2.36 4.57 12.53
C ILE A 47 1.40 5.44 11.72
N ILE A 48 0.23 4.91 11.31
CA ILE A 48 -0.69 5.62 10.39
C ILE A 48 -1.66 6.57 11.11
N LYS A 49 -1.91 6.33 12.41
CA LYS A 49 -2.66 7.18 13.35
C LYS A 49 -1.84 7.44 14.62
N PRO A 50 -0.64 8.04 14.51
CA PRO A 50 0.33 8.14 15.61
C PRO A 50 -0.15 9.00 16.78
N GLU A 51 -1.24 9.77 16.63
CA GLU A 51 -1.87 10.51 17.72
C GLU A 51 -2.38 9.62 18.86
N ILE A 52 -2.55 8.31 18.62
CA ILE A 52 -3.03 7.36 19.63
C ILE A 52 -2.00 7.17 20.77
N ASP A 53 -0.72 7.45 20.48
CA ASP A 53 0.40 7.34 21.43
C ASP A 53 0.76 8.69 22.09
N LEU A 54 -0.11 9.69 21.94
CA LEU A 54 0.04 11.04 22.49
C LEU A 54 -1.14 11.37 23.41
N PRO A 55 -1.03 12.40 24.26
CA PRO A 55 -2.16 12.89 25.06
C PRO A 55 -3.42 13.09 24.22
N ALA A 56 -4.58 12.75 24.78
CA ALA A 56 -5.83 12.72 24.03
C ALA A 56 -6.26 14.09 23.46
N ASP A 57 -5.76 15.17 24.05
CA ASP A 57 -5.98 16.57 23.67
C ASP A 57 -4.94 17.13 22.68
N THR A 58 -3.94 16.33 22.27
CA THR A 58 -2.99 16.72 21.23
C THR A 58 -3.72 17.03 19.92
N ASN A 59 -3.39 18.17 19.32
CA ASN A 59 -3.88 18.53 17.99
C ASN A 59 -3.34 17.53 16.94
N LEU A 60 -4.26 16.87 16.23
CA LEU A 60 -3.97 15.86 15.20
C LEU A 60 -3.02 16.32 14.09
N TYR A 61 -2.92 17.62 13.85
CA TYR A 61 -2.07 18.21 12.82
C TYR A 61 -0.80 18.87 13.38
N ALA A 62 -0.50 18.67 14.67
CA ALA A 62 0.72 19.17 15.30
C ALA A 62 1.95 18.39 14.81
N GLN A 63 3.10 19.06 14.81
CA GLN A 63 4.37 18.46 14.36
C GLN A 63 4.75 17.20 15.16
N GLU A 64 4.43 17.17 16.46
CA GLU A 64 4.68 16.04 17.35
C GLU A 64 3.97 14.75 16.91
N VAL A 65 2.80 14.84 16.27
CA VAL A 65 2.06 13.70 15.70
C VAL A 65 2.86 13.08 14.55
N TYR A 66 3.38 13.91 13.65
CA TYR A 66 4.21 13.44 12.52
C TYR A 66 5.56 12.89 12.99
N ASP A 67 6.17 13.53 13.99
CA ASP A 67 7.41 13.03 14.59
C ASP A 67 7.22 11.68 15.29
N LYS A 68 6.08 11.48 15.96
CA LYS A 68 5.68 10.19 16.55
C LYS A 68 5.52 9.11 15.48
N ALA A 69 4.92 9.42 14.33
CA ALA A 69 4.85 8.50 13.19
C ALA A 69 6.22 7.97 12.78
N ARG A 70 7.20 8.87 12.64
CA ARG A 70 8.58 8.53 12.27
C ARG A 70 9.30 7.74 13.37
N GLU A 71 9.09 8.11 14.63
CA GLU A 71 9.64 7.40 15.79
C GLU A 71 9.14 5.94 15.81
N ASN A 72 7.82 5.75 15.73
CA ASN A 72 7.19 4.44 15.73
C ASN A 72 7.61 3.60 14.52
N PHE A 73 7.69 4.21 13.33
CA PHE A 73 8.16 3.50 12.14
C PHE A 73 9.59 2.97 12.29
N LYS A 74 10.51 3.79 12.80
CA LYS A 74 11.88 3.35 13.10
C LYS A 74 11.93 2.30 14.20
N ALA A 75 11.08 2.41 15.22
CA ALA A 75 10.99 1.44 16.30
C ALA A 75 10.53 0.08 15.77
N PHE A 76 9.52 0.03 14.88
CA PHE A 76 9.03 -1.20 14.26
C PHE A 76 10.13 -1.90 13.45
N GLN A 77 10.91 -1.14 12.68
CA GLN A 77 12.08 -1.67 11.96
C GLN A 77 13.15 -2.19 12.93
N GLY A 78 13.48 -1.42 13.98
CA GLY A 78 14.49 -1.79 14.98
C GLY A 78 14.12 -3.02 15.82
N LYS A 79 12.82 -3.25 16.06
CA LYS A 79 12.29 -4.43 16.73
C LYS A 79 12.16 -5.65 15.79
N GLY A 80 12.41 -5.49 14.49
CA GLY A 80 12.26 -6.57 13.51
C GLY A 80 10.81 -6.88 13.14
N TRP A 81 9.88 -5.97 13.38
CA TRP A 81 8.46 -6.13 13.02
C TRP A 81 8.15 -5.68 11.60
N LEU A 82 9.08 -4.94 10.99
CA LEU A 82 9.05 -4.52 9.61
C LEU A 82 10.43 -4.81 9.02
N VAL A 83 10.53 -5.89 8.26
CA VAL A 83 11.78 -6.43 7.73
C VAL A 83 11.79 -6.29 6.21
N PRO A 84 12.87 -5.72 5.62
CA PRO A 84 12.97 -5.63 4.17
C PRO A 84 13.23 -7.00 3.56
N ASP A 85 12.55 -7.27 2.44
CA ASP A 85 12.85 -8.42 1.60
C ASP A 85 14.27 -8.33 1.01
N LYS A 86 14.83 -9.49 0.64
CA LYS A 86 16.21 -9.59 0.16
C LYS A 86 16.38 -8.94 -1.21
N GLU A 87 15.43 -9.19 -2.11
CA GLU A 87 15.42 -8.70 -3.49
C GLU A 87 14.09 -8.04 -3.83
N ASP A 88 14.01 -7.48 -5.03
CA ASP A 88 12.77 -6.89 -5.54
C ASP A 88 11.79 -7.99 -5.92
N TYR A 89 10.60 -7.97 -5.30
CA TYR A 89 9.53 -8.93 -5.57
C TYR A 89 8.25 -8.23 -6.03
N LEU A 90 7.37 -8.99 -6.65
CA LEU A 90 5.94 -8.69 -6.70
C LEU A 90 5.25 -9.52 -5.62
N TYR A 91 4.02 -9.14 -5.30
CA TYR A 91 3.22 -9.91 -4.35
C TYR A 91 1.81 -10.08 -4.89
N ILE A 92 1.12 -11.10 -4.42
CA ILE A 92 -0.31 -11.28 -4.66
C ILE A 92 -0.99 -11.04 -3.32
N TYR A 93 -1.92 -10.10 -3.28
CA TYR A 93 -2.81 -9.88 -2.15
C TYR A 93 -4.22 -10.28 -2.54
N ALA A 94 -4.90 -11.07 -1.71
CA ALA A 94 -6.28 -11.44 -1.92
C ALA A 94 -7.14 -11.09 -0.72
N GLN A 95 -8.37 -10.67 -1.03
CA GLN A 95 -9.41 -10.42 -0.04
C GLN A 95 -10.57 -11.36 -0.28
N THR A 96 -10.99 -12.08 0.75
CA THR A 96 -12.14 -12.96 0.74
C THR A 96 -13.27 -12.34 1.54
N MET A 97 -14.40 -12.07 0.90
CA MET A 97 -15.62 -11.53 1.53
C MET A 97 -16.84 -12.15 0.84
N ASN A 98 -17.88 -12.48 1.60
CA ASN A 98 -19.16 -13.01 1.06
C ASN A 98 -18.96 -14.25 0.16
N GLY A 99 -18.00 -15.11 0.50
CA GLY A 99 -17.68 -16.32 -0.26
C GLY A 99 -16.98 -16.09 -1.60
N LYS A 100 -16.56 -14.85 -1.89
CA LYS A 100 -15.79 -14.49 -3.09
C LYS A 100 -14.40 -14.01 -2.71
N THR A 101 -13.41 -14.43 -3.48
CA THR A 101 -12.01 -13.99 -3.34
C THR A 101 -11.61 -13.18 -4.56
N GLN A 102 -11.08 -11.99 -4.33
CA GLN A 102 -10.49 -11.13 -5.37
C GLN A 102 -8.97 -11.09 -5.19
N TYR A 103 -8.22 -11.26 -6.28
CA TYR A 103 -6.76 -11.29 -6.26
C TYR A 103 -6.19 -10.04 -6.93
N GLY A 104 -5.25 -9.39 -6.27
CA GLY A 104 -4.58 -8.19 -6.74
C GLY A 104 -3.07 -8.35 -6.75
N LEU A 105 -2.42 -7.78 -7.76
CA LEU A 105 -0.96 -7.67 -7.83
C LEU A 105 -0.50 -6.48 -6.99
N VAL A 106 0.36 -6.71 -6.02
CA VAL A 106 1.03 -5.68 -5.25
C VAL A 106 2.38 -5.38 -5.88
N GLY A 107 2.60 -4.10 -6.15
CA GLY A 107 3.84 -3.57 -6.68
C GLY A 107 3.81 -2.04 -6.65
N CYS A 108 4.85 -1.41 -7.15
CA CYS A 108 4.91 0.04 -7.17
C CYS A 108 4.37 0.60 -8.49
N ALA A 109 3.45 1.56 -8.40
CA ALA A 109 2.98 2.36 -9.52
C ALA A 109 3.89 3.59 -9.72
N ALA A 110 4.03 4.04 -10.97
CA ALA A 110 4.88 5.20 -11.26
C ALA A 110 4.18 6.53 -10.95
N VAL A 111 4.91 7.45 -10.34
CA VAL A 111 4.48 8.85 -10.15
C VAL A 111 4.17 9.50 -11.50
N GLU A 112 4.96 9.19 -12.54
CA GLU A 112 4.72 9.72 -13.88
C GLU A 112 3.39 9.24 -14.49
N ASP A 113 2.88 8.07 -14.12
CA ASP A 113 1.57 7.62 -14.59
C ASP A 113 0.45 8.48 -13.98
N TYR A 114 0.61 8.95 -12.74
CA TYR A 114 -0.31 9.91 -12.14
C TYR A 114 -0.21 11.28 -12.83
N MET A 115 1.01 11.79 -13.00
CA MET A 115 1.26 13.11 -13.59
C MET A 115 0.77 13.20 -15.05
N ASN A 116 0.81 12.07 -15.78
CA ASN A 116 0.40 11.99 -17.18
C ASN A 116 -1.03 11.42 -17.37
N ASN A 117 -1.87 11.43 -16.34
CA ASN A 117 -3.26 10.95 -16.39
C ASN A 117 -3.42 9.50 -16.90
N ARG A 118 -2.44 8.63 -16.66
CA ARG A 118 -2.53 7.17 -16.88
C ARG A 118 -3.10 6.45 -15.66
N ILE A 119 -3.00 7.05 -14.48
CA ILE A 119 -3.83 6.71 -13.33
C ILE A 119 -5.08 7.60 -13.40
N LYS A 120 -6.24 6.98 -13.65
CA LYS A 120 -7.53 7.66 -13.79
C LYS A 120 -8.17 7.84 -12.42
N LYS A 121 -8.63 9.06 -12.14
CA LYS A 121 -9.37 9.41 -10.92
C LYS A 121 -10.84 9.59 -11.28
N HIS A 122 -11.74 9.17 -10.40
CA HIS A 122 -13.16 9.50 -10.50
C HIS A 122 -13.63 10.51 -9.45
N GLU A 123 -12.75 10.84 -8.48
CA GLU A 123 -13.03 11.84 -7.44
C GLU A 123 -11.97 12.94 -7.35
N LEU A 124 -12.42 14.10 -6.86
CA LEU A 124 -11.54 15.19 -6.47
C LEU A 124 -11.08 15.00 -5.03
N THR A 125 -9.80 15.26 -4.82
CA THR A 125 -9.18 15.30 -3.51
C THR A 125 -9.38 16.66 -2.84
N ARG A 126 -9.27 16.69 -1.51
CA ARG A 126 -9.34 17.90 -0.68
C ARG A 126 -7.94 18.27 -0.27
N LYS A 127 -7.49 19.49 -0.59
CA LYS A 127 -6.13 19.98 -0.32
C LYS A 127 -5.65 19.75 1.12
N ALA A 128 -6.54 19.96 2.10
CA ALA A 128 -6.20 19.75 3.52
C ALA A 128 -5.87 18.28 3.84
N LYS A 129 -6.63 17.33 3.27
CA LYS A 129 -6.38 15.89 3.44
C LYS A 129 -5.11 15.45 2.68
N GLU A 130 -4.87 16.02 1.51
CA GLU A 130 -3.64 15.78 0.75
C GLU A 130 -2.41 16.25 1.53
N GLU A 131 -2.40 17.50 2.02
CA GLU A 131 -1.24 18.05 2.72
C GLU A 131 -0.93 17.27 4.00
N ASP A 132 -1.95 16.86 4.74
CA ASP A 132 -1.78 16.00 5.91
C ASP A 132 -1.08 14.67 5.56
N ARG A 133 -1.55 13.99 4.50
CA ARG A 133 -0.91 12.74 4.04
C ARG A 133 0.46 12.97 3.43
N MET A 134 0.68 14.09 2.74
CA MET A 134 2.00 14.46 2.22
C MET A 134 3.01 14.65 3.35
N LYS A 135 2.65 15.31 4.45
CA LYS A 135 3.52 15.42 5.64
C LYS A 135 3.89 14.06 6.21
N HIS A 136 2.91 13.15 6.30
CA HIS A 136 3.14 11.78 6.76
C HIS A 136 4.13 11.01 5.85
N VAL A 137 3.92 11.05 4.52
CA VAL A 137 4.84 10.43 3.55
C VAL A 137 6.23 11.09 3.58
N ARG A 138 6.31 12.42 3.69
CA ARG A 138 7.59 13.14 3.78
C ARG A 138 8.39 12.75 5.01
N ILE A 139 7.75 12.69 6.19
CA ILE A 139 8.45 12.49 7.47
C ILE A 139 8.90 11.03 7.65
N THR A 140 8.10 10.08 7.16
CA THR A 140 8.40 8.65 7.22
C THR A 140 9.26 8.18 6.04
N ASN A 141 9.25 8.94 4.93
CA ASN A 141 9.89 8.58 3.67
C ASN A 141 9.43 7.20 3.14
N ALA A 142 8.15 6.87 3.36
CA ALA A 142 7.53 5.61 2.96
C ALA A 142 6.05 5.81 2.64
N ASN A 143 5.49 4.89 1.85
CA ASN A 143 4.03 4.75 1.68
C ASN A 143 3.60 3.56 2.55
N MET A 144 2.88 3.83 3.64
CA MET A 144 2.50 2.80 4.62
C MET A 144 1.35 1.91 4.17
N GLU A 145 0.49 2.45 3.31
CA GLU A 145 -0.74 1.80 2.90
C GLU A 145 -0.77 1.74 1.36
N PRO A 146 -1.02 0.57 0.75
CA PRO A 146 -1.17 0.48 -0.69
C PRO A 146 -2.40 1.26 -1.14
N VAL A 147 -2.28 1.91 -2.29
CA VAL A 147 -3.45 2.46 -2.99
C VAL A 147 -4.19 1.32 -3.70
N PHE A 148 -5.53 1.35 -3.64
CA PHE A 148 -6.36 0.38 -4.34
C PHE A 148 -6.61 0.85 -5.78
N PHE A 149 -5.98 0.16 -6.73
CA PHE A 149 -6.22 0.34 -8.16
C PHE A 149 -7.00 -0.81 -8.78
N THR A 150 -7.75 -0.47 -9.82
CA THR A 150 -8.30 -1.43 -10.78
C THR A 150 -7.71 -1.24 -12.17
N TYR A 151 -7.75 -2.30 -12.99
CA TYR A 151 -7.31 -2.27 -14.38
C TYR A 151 -8.16 -3.23 -15.23
N PRO A 152 -8.25 -3.00 -16.56
CA PRO A 152 -8.92 -3.93 -17.47
C PRO A 152 -8.27 -5.31 -17.40
N ALA A 153 -9.06 -6.34 -17.09
CA ALA A 153 -8.56 -7.70 -16.90
C ALA A 153 -7.72 -8.19 -18.09
N ASN A 154 -6.73 -9.03 -17.78
CA ASN A 154 -5.86 -9.67 -18.75
C ASN A 154 -5.79 -11.15 -18.41
N ASP A 155 -6.35 -12.00 -19.28
CA ASP A 155 -6.47 -13.45 -19.06
C ASP A 155 -5.12 -14.09 -18.70
N ARG A 156 -4.02 -13.63 -19.32
CA ARG A 156 -2.70 -14.18 -19.05
C ARG A 156 -2.19 -13.81 -17.66
N ILE A 157 -2.46 -12.60 -17.19
CA ILE A 157 -2.13 -12.20 -15.80
C ILE A 157 -2.96 -13.04 -14.82
N ASP A 158 -4.27 -13.21 -15.07
CA ASP A 158 -5.16 -14.01 -14.25
C ASP A 158 -4.69 -15.48 -14.16
N GLU A 159 -4.27 -16.07 -15.28
CA GLU A 159 -3.67 -17.42 -15.33
C GLU A 159 -2.42 -17.54 -14.47
N ILE A 160 -1.51 -16.56 -14.55
CA ILE A 160 -0.25 -16.56 -13.79
C ILE A 160 -0.54 -16.47 -12.29
N VAL A 161 -1.43 -15.55 -11.89
CA VAL A 161 -1.84 -15.37 -10.48
C VAL A 161 -2.51 -16.64 -9.95
N ALA A 162 -3.47 -17.21 -10.67
CA ALA A 162 -4.17 -18.42 -10.27
C ALA A 162 -3.22 -19.62 -10.14
N ARG A 163 -2.27 -19.76 -11.08
CA ARG A 163 -1.24 -20.79 -11.02
C ARG A 163 -0.33 -20.62 -9.81
N TRP A 164 0.15 -19.39 -9.55
CA TRP A 164 1.04 -19.10 -8.42
C TRP A 164 0.38 -19.46 -7.09
N VAL A 165 -0.85 -18.99 -6.86
CA VAL A 165 -1.65 -19.24 -5.66
C VAL A 165 -1.91 -20.73 -5.44
N ARG A 166 -2.11 -21.51 -6.51
CA ARG A 166 -2.33 -22.95 -6.42
C ARG A 166 -1.06 -23.74 -6.08
N GLU A 167 0.10 -23.25 -6.51
CA GLU A 167 1.37 -23.97 -6.44
C GLU A 167 2.26 -23.55 -5.24
N HIS A 168 1.87 -22.48 -4.53
CA HIS A 168 2.63 -21.94 -3.39
C HIS A 168 1.72 -21.69 -2.19
N ASP A 169 2.24 -21.97 -1.00
CA ASP A 169 1.57 -21.64 0.25
C ASP A 169 1.51 -20.12 0.45
N ALA A 170 0.43 -19.65 1.04
CA ALA A 170 0.29 -18.26 1.44
C ALA A 170 1.30 -17.93 2.55
N GLU A 171 2.01 -16.81 2.36
CA GLU A 171 2.90 -16.24 3.37
C GLU A 171 2.07 -15.76 4.55
N TYR A 172 0.99 -15.02 4.29
CA TYR A 172 0.00 -14.64 5.29
C TYR A 172 -1.38 -15.16 4.90
N ASP A 173 -2.10 -15.73 5.86
CA ASP A 173 -3.45 -16.25 5.68
C ASP A 173 -4.19 -16.15 7.02
N PHE A 174 -5.09 -15.18 7.14
CA PHE A 174 -5.90 -14.97 8.35
C PHE A 174 -7.23 -14.31 8.02
N THR A 175 -8.18 -14.37 8.95
CA THR A 175 -9.46 -13.64 8.87
C THR A 175 -9.47 -12.58 9.97
N ALA A 176 -9.75 -11.33 9.60
CA ALA A 176 -9.87 -10.22 10.54
C ALA A 176 -11.21 -10.27 11.30
N ASP A 177 -11.33 -9.49 12.38
CA ASP A 177 -12.51 -9.48 13.25
C ASP A 177 -13.80 -9.02 12.55
N ASP A 178 -13.68 -8.30 11.44
CA ASP A 178 -14.79 -7.90 10.57
C ASP A 178 -15.21 -8.97 9.55
N GLY A 179 -14.57 -10.14 9.58
CA GLY A 179 -14.91 -11.30 8.75
C GLY A 179 -14.26 -11.31 7.37
N PHE A 180 -13.38 -10.34 7.08
CA PHE A 180 -12.62 -10.33 5.83
C PHE A 180 -11.42 -11.29 5.92
N GLY A 181 -11.32 -12.20 4.96
CA GLY A 181 -10.13 -13.04 4.77
C GLY A 181 -9.04 -12.26 4.05
N HIS A 182 -7.84 -12.27 4.61
CA HIS A 182 -6.64 -11.64 4.05
C HIS A 182 -5.61 -12.71 3.73
N HIS A 183 -5.24 -12.77 2.45
CA HIS A 183 -4.26 -13.75 1.97
C HIS A 183 -3.17 -13.05 1.18
N PHE A 184 -1.93 -13.49 1.34
CA PHE A 184 -0.78 -12.83 0.74
C PHE A 184 0.28 -13.84 0.31
N TRP A 185 0.79 -13.70 -0.91
CA TRP A 185 1.87 -14.52 -1.45
C TRP A 185 3.01 -13.65 -1.94
N VAL A 186 4.24 -14.09 -1.70
CA VAL A 186 5.43 -13.48 -2.28
C VAL A 186 5.67 -14.12 -3.65
N VAL A 187 5.80 -13.30 -4.70
CA VAL A 187 6.24 -13.75 -6.02
C VAL A 187 7.72 -13.45 -6.16
N ASN A 188 8.55 -14.47 -5.94
CA ASN A 188 10.02 -14.35 -5.89
C ASN A 188 10.75 -15.05 -7.05
N ASP A 189 10.02 -15.52 -8.06
CA ASP A 189 10.60 -16.03 -9.30
C ASP A 189 10.78 -14.88 -10.31
N GLU A 190 12.03 -14.62 -10.69
CA GLU A 190 12.41 -13.53 -11.60
C GLU A 190 11.68 -13.61 -12.96
N LYS A 191 11.50 -14.81 -13.51
CA LYS A 191 10.83 -14.98 -14.81
C LYS A 191 9.34 -14.66 -14.70
N VAL A 192 8.70 -15.06 -13.60
CA VAL A 192 7.30 -14.73 -13.35
C VAL A 192 7.11 -13.23 -13.13
N ILE A 193 8.02 -12.60 -12.37
CA ILE A 193 8.02 -11.15 -12.18
C ILE A 193 8.15 -10.42 -13.52
N ASP A 194 9.13 -10.78 -14.34
CA ASP A 194 9.36 -10.17 -15.65
C ASP A 194 8.17 -10.36 -16.61
N GLU A 195 7.56 -11.55 -16.62
CA GLU A 195 6.36 -11.83 -17.41
C GLU A 195 5.19 -10.94 -16.96
N LEU A 196 4.94 -10.83 -15.65
CA LEU A 196 3.89 -9.98 -15.08
C LEU A 196 4.13 -8.50 -15.41
N ILE A 197 5.34 -7.98 -15.23
CA ILE A 197 5.68 -6.58 -15.56
C ILE A 197 5.48 -6.32 -17.06
N THR A 198 5.90 -7.25 -17.91
CA THR A 198 5.74 -7.12 -19.37
C THR A 198 4.29 -7.09 -19.79
N LEU A 199 3.46 -7.98 -19.23
CA LEU A 199 2.02 -8.01 -19.50
C LEU A 199 1.34 -6.74 -18.98
N PHE A 200 1.73 -6.28 -17.78
CA PHE A 200 1.17 -5.09 -17.17
C PHE A 200 1.48 -3.83 -18.00
N ALA A 201 2.66 -3.77 -18.62
CA ALA A 201 3.05 -2.68 -19.51
C ALA A 201 2.19 -2.57 -20.79
N ALA A 202 1.31 -3.53 -21.09
CA ALA A 202 0.31 -3.41 -22.16
C ALA A 202 -0.99 -2.73 -21.69
N ILE A 203 -1.21 -2.60 -20.38
CA ILE A 203 -2.40 -1.99 -19.82
C ILE A 203 -2.37 -0.46 -20.06
N PRO A 204 -3.42 0.11 -20.70
CA PRO A 204 -3.40 1.52 -21.09
C PRO A 204 -3.41 2.47 -19.88
N ALA A 205 -4.17 2.13 -18.86
CA ALA A 205 -4.41 2.93 -17.67
C ALA A 205 -4.84 2.04 -16.50
N THR A 206 -4.56 2.51 -15.28
CA THR A 206 -5.17 2.02 -14.05
C THR A 206 -6.15 3.06 -13.53
N TYR A 207 -7.06 2.66 -12.66
CA TYR A 207 -8.11 3.51 -12.12
C TYR A 207 -8.06 3.44 -10.61
N VAL A 208 -8.11 4.60 -9.94
CA VAL A 208 -8.25 4.64 -8.49
C VAL A 208 -9.62 4.09 -8.14
N ALA A 209 -9.68 2.98 -7.42
CA ALA A 209 -10.92 2.44 -6.87
C ALA A 209 -11.10 2.91 -5.42
N ASP A 210 -10.01 2.98 -4.67
CA ASP A 210 -9.97 3.64 -3.36
C ASP A 210 -8.56 4.23 -3.09
N GLY A 211 -8.49 5.24 -2.22
CA GLY A 211 -7.23 5.86 -1.80
C GLY A 211 -6.83 7.11 -2.58
N HIS A 212 -7.79 7.87 -3.13
CA HIS A 212 -7.53 9.11 -3.90
C HIS A 212 -6.55 10.08 -3.21
N HIS A 213 -6.72 10.32 -1.91
CA HIS A 213 -5.81 11.19 -1.15
C HIS A 213 -4.41 10.58 -1.01
N ARG A 214 -4.29 9.26 -0.84
CA ARG A 214 -3.02 8.53 -0.76
C ARG A 214 -2.30 8.59 -2.10
N THR A 215 -3.00 8.37 -3.22
CA THR A 215 -2.46 8.51 -4.58
C THR A 215 -1.89 9.91 -4.81
N ALA A 216 -2.68 10.94 -4.51
CA ALA A 216 -2.27 12.32 -4.73
C ALA A 216 -1.08 12.69 -3.84
N ALA A 217 -1.11 12.34 -2.56
CA ALA A 217 -0.01 12.62 -1.64
C ALA A 217 1.30 11.95 -2.08
N ALA A 218 1.25 10.65 -2.41
CA ALA A 218 2.42 9.90 -2.85
C ALA A 218 3.01 10.49 -4.16
N ALA A 219 2.16 10.77 -5.14
CA ALA A 219 2.59 11.32 -6.42
C ALA A 219 3.16 12.75 -6.29
N LEU A 220 2.52 13.60 -5.49
CA LEU A 220 2.98 14.97 -5.29
C LEU A 220 4.30 15.02 -4.51
N VAL A 221 4.48 14.19 -3.47
CA VAL A 221 5.76 14.10 -2.73
C VAL A 221 6.86 13.52 -3.62
N GLY A 222 6.55 12.50 -4.43
CA GLY A 222 7.49 11.95 -5.40
C GLY A 222 7.96 12.99 -6.43
N ASN A 223 7.03 13.77 -6.97
CA ASN A 223 7.34 14.85 -7.90
C ASN A 223 8.12 16.00 -7.22
N GLU A 224 7.78 16.35 -5.98
CA GLU A 224 8.53 17.31 -5.16
C GLU A 224 10.00 16.87 -4.99
N LYS A 225 10.23 15.60 -4.63
CA LYS A 225 11.58 15.02 -4.51
C LYS A 225 12.33 15.02 -5.84
N LYS A 226 11.66 14.69 -6.95
CA LYS A 226 12.22 14.78 -8.30
C LYS A 226 12.72 16.19 -8.62
N LEU A 227 11.89 17.20 -8.39
CA LEU A 227 12.24 18.60 -8.65
C LEU A 227 13.38 19.12 -7.76
N ASN A 228 13.50 18.58 -6.55
CA ASN A 228 14.53 18.96 -5.57
C ASN A 228 15.83 18.13 -5.67
N ASN A 229 15.92 17.14 -6.55
CA ASN A 229 17.12 16.32 -6.74
C ASN A 229 17.89 16.75 -8.01
N PRO A 230 19.02 17.48 -7.89
CA PRO A 230 19.83 17.88 -9.04
C PRO A 230 20.50 16.69 -9.76
N ASN A 231 20.56 15.52 -9.12
CA ASN A 231 21.15 14.29 -9.65
C ASN A 231 20.09 13.25 -10.06
N HIS A 232 18.87 13.69 -10.36
CA HIS A 232 17.78 12.79 -10.74
C HIS A 232 18.11 11.98 -12.01
N THR A 233 17.90 10.67 -11.93
CA THR A 233 18.19 9.68 -12.97
C THR A 233 16.95 8.99 -13.51
N GLY A 234 15.79 9.16 -12.85
CA GLY A 234 14.54 8.46 -13.16
C GLY A 234 14.39 7.10 -12.46
N LYS A 235 15.43 6.64 -11.74
CA LYS A 235 15.44 5.33 -11.09
C LYS A 235 15.23 5.38 -9.58
N GLU A 236 15.18 6.57 -9.00
CA GLU A 236 15.02 6.73 -7.55
C GLU A 236 13.67 6.20 -7.08
N GLU A 237 13.64 5.68 -5.85
CA GLU A 237 12.43 5.10 -5.26
C GLU A 237 11.27 6.11 -5.14
N TYR A 238 11.55 7.42 -5.01
CA TYR A 238 10.50 8.44 -4.99
C TYR A 238 9.76 8.60 -6.32
N ASN A 239 10.21 7.96 -7.40
CA ASN A 239 9.48 7.94 -8.67
C ASN A 239 8.33 6.92 -8.67
N TYR A 240 8.18 6.16 -7.59
CA TYR A 240 7.19 5.09 -7.46
C TYR A 240 6.49 5.13 -6.10
N PHE A 241 5.31 4.50 -6.02
CA PHE A 241 4.59 4.36 -4.76
C PHE A 241 3.79 3.05 -4.70
N LEU A 242 3.53 2.57 -3.48
CA LEU A 242 2.92 1.28 -3.22
C LEU A 242 1.45 1.24 -3.68
N ALA A 243 1.11 0.23 -4.47
CA ALA A 243 -0.24 0.00 -4.93
C ALA A 243 -0.59 -1.49 -4.95
N VAL A 244 -1.89 -1.77 -4.89
CA VAL A 244 -2.45 -3.07 -5.24
C VAL A 244 -3.36 -2.90 -6.45
N HIS A 245 -3.18 -3.74 -7.46
CA HIS A 245 -3.87 -3.69 -8.73
C HIS A 245 -4.77 -4.91 -8.86
N PHE A 246 -6.08 -4.72 -8.75
CA PHE A 246 -7.08 -5.77 -8.94
C PHE A 246 -7.68 -5.71 -10.35
N PRO A 247 -7.84 -6.84 -11.06
CA PRO A 247 -8.48 -6.84 -12.36
C PRO A 247 -9.99 -6.55 -12.21
N ASP A 248 -10.54 -5.78 -13.13
CA ASP A 248 -11.93 -5.30 -13.09
C ASP A 248 -12.98 -6.44 -13.05
N ASN A 249 -12.66 -7.60 -13.64
CA ASN A 249 -13.50 -8.80 -13.65
C ASN A 249 -13.63 -9.51 -12.29
N GLN A 250 -12.77 -9.20 -11.31
CA GLN A 250 -12.80 -9.81 -9.97
C GLN A 250 -13.31 -8.86 -8.89
N LEU A 251 -13.43 -7.57 -9.20
CA LEU A 251 -13.83 -6.58 -8.23
C LEU A 251 -15.32 -6.64 -7.92
N THR A 252 -15.62 -6.62 -6.63
CA THR A 252 -16.94 -6.26 -6.13
C THR A 252 -16.84 -4.83 -5.58
N ILE A 253 -17.31 -3.86 -6.35
CA ILE A 253 -17.49 -2.48 -5.87
C ILE A 253 -18.78 -2.44 -5.07
N ILE A 254 -18.68 -2.08 -3.80
CA ILE A 254 -19.81 -1.90 -2.88
C ILE A 254 -19.98 -0.40 -2.70
N ASP A 255 -21.16 0.12 -3.02
CA ASP A 255 -21.56 1.52 -2.75
C ASP A 255 -21.82 1.76 -1.26
#